data_AF-A0A0D7AZ78-F1
#
_entry.id   AF-A0A0D7AZ78-F1
#
_cell.length_a   1.000
_cell.length_b   1.000
_cell.length_c   1.000
_cell.angle_alpha   90.00
_cell.angle_beta   90.00
_cell.angle_gamma   90.00
#
_symmetry.space_group_name_H-M   'P 1'
#
loop_
_entity.id
_entity.type
_entity.pdbx_description
1 polymer ?
#
loop_
_entity_poly.entity_id
_entity_poly.type
_entity_poly.pdbx_seq_one_letter_code
_entity_poly.pdbx_strand_id
1 'polypeptide(L)'
;MSETSESYCSDCGSDSGTTFHSPAASVNSGPTFHSPAASVDSDPTFHSPAGSVDSVDILLADVRYDELYRRLRPTRNIGTQTDVAHPVEPLVPPPDGDDTVYVVSGSGTTHDWASAATSQHRGQHVVASTTRHKHKPHRDRTKAHVVVIVGRPPGVYPSTEAAEHYSGISGAIYQGFPDRASAVVAWNAARAQGLVGSADGRAPQSPRFHPINIASTVAPTPSLMSSPGRERRFYCVYRGVEPGLYDSSLESGLAHGGVRGAVHESFEQYKTARDKLVRAISRREVQTIPSQ
;
A
#
# COMPACT_ATOMS: atom_id res chain seq x y z
N MET A 1 16.70 -9.07 54.02
CA MET A 1 16.73 -7.80 54.77
C MET A 1 18.18 -7.45 55.03
N SER A 2 18.77 -6.65 54.15
CA SER A 2 20.02 -5.94 54.41
C SER A 2 19.98 -4.69 53.54
N GLU A 3 19.72 -3.58 54.21
CA GLU A 3 19.75 -2.23 53.68
C GLU A 3 21.19 -1.84 53.37
N THR A 4 21.40 -1.07 52.30
CA THR A 4 22.57 -0.21 52.16
C THR A 4 22.13 1.07 51.46
N SER A 5 21.97 2.07 52.31
CA SER A 5 21.85 3.49 52.04
C SER A 5 23.18 4.10 51.60
N GLU A 6 23.13 5.40 51.24
CA GLU A 6 24.24 6.34 50.96
C GLU A 6 24.61 6.47 49.46
N SER A 7 24.85 7.64 48.87
CA SER A 7 24.97 9.01 49.36
C SER A 7 24.81 9.98 48.18
N TYR A 8 24.41 11.21 48.49
CA TYR A 8 24.35 12.38 47.61
C TYR A 8 25.72 12.76 47.01
N CYS A 9 25.71 13.26 45.78
CA CYS A 9 26.56 14.38 45.35
C CYS A 9 25.74 15.32 44.47
N SER A 10 25.30 16.43 45.06
CA SER A 10 25.05 17.69 44.36
C SER A 10 26.39 18.37 44.15
N ASP A 11 26.76 18.76 42.94
CA ASP A 11 27.41 20.07 42.75
C ASP A 11 27.53 20.52 41.28
N CYS A 12 27.81 21.81 41.20
CA CYS A 12 27.47 22.79 40.17
C CYS A 12 28.45 22.90 39.00
N GLY A 13 27.97 23.47 37.89
CA GLY A 13 28.77 24.05 36.81
C GLY A 13 27.84 24.64 35.74
N SER A 14 27.39 25.89 35.85
CA SER A 14 28.09 27.13 35.47
C SER A 14 28.29 27.29 33.96
N ASP A 15 27.46 28.19 33.41
CA ASP A 15 27.71 29.17 32.36
C ASP A 15 28.57 28.81 31.14
N SER A 16 27.92 28.87 29.98
CA SER A 16 28.53 29.37 28.74
C SER A 16 27.46 30.08 27.91
N GLY A 17 27.26 31.36 28.20
CA GLY A 17 26.46 32.26 27.39
C GLY A 17 27.02 32.36 25.98
N THR A 18 26.19 32.08 24.98
CA THR A 18 26.48 32.38 23.58
C THR A 18 25.60 33.53 23.13
N THR A 19 26.09 34.74 23.38
CA THR A 19 25.54 35.99 22.85
C THR A 19 25.82 36.02 21.34
N PHE A 20 24.80 35.72 20.53
CA PHE A 20 24.86 35.96 19.09
C PHE A 20 24.59 37.45 18.83
N HIS A 21 25.65 38.18 18.47
CA HIS A 21 25.53 39.51 17.89
C HIS A 21 24.93 39.41 16.48
N SER A 22 23.75 40.00 16.29
CA SER A 22 23.20 40.29 14.96
C SER A 22 23.95 41.48 14.36
N PRO A 23 24.57 41.37 13.17
CA PRO A 23 25.06 42.54 12.46
C PRO A 23 23.88 43.28 11.82
N ALA A 24 23.89 44.59 12.05
CA ALA A 24 22.96 45.56 11.52
C ALA A 24 23.06 45.71 9.99
N ALA A 25 21.89 45.93 9.39
CA ALA A 25 21.61 46.77 8.23
C ALA A 25 22.71 46.97 7.18
N SER A 26 22.54 46.32 6.03
CA SER A 26 22.97 46.87 4.74
C SER A 26 21.72 47.26 3.95
N VAL A 27 21.47 48.56 3.90
CA VAL A 27 20.48 49.21 3.05
C VAL A 27 21.01 49.13 1.62
N ASN A 28 20.46 48.21 0.82
CA ASN A 28 20.76 48.14 -0.60
C ASN A 28 19.65 48.86 -1.37
N SER A 29 19.96 50.07 -1.81
CA SER A 29 19.12 50.93 -2.65
C SER A 29 18.95 50.30 -4.03
N GLY A 30 17.84 49.60 -4.24
CA GLY A 30 17.47 49.07 -5.56
C GLY A 30 17.09 50.21 -6.52
N PRO A 31 17.40 50.10 -7.83
CA PRO A 31 17.00 51.09 -8.82
C PRO A 31 15.48 51.07 -9.02
N THR A 32 14.86 52.23 -8.81
CA THR A 32 13.46 52.51 -9.12
C THR A 32 13.25 52.43 -10.63
N PHE A 33 12.65 51.35 -11.11
CA PHE A 33 12.16 51.27 -12.49
C PHE A 33 10.83 52.01 -12.59
N HIS A 34 10.83 53.15 -13.26
CA HIS A 34 9.62 53.81 -13.73
C HIS A 34 9.03 53.02 -14.90
N SER A 35 7.86 52.41 -14.70
CA SER A 35 7.03 51.92 -15.79
C SER A 35 6.31 53.11 -16.44
N PRO A 36 6.46 53.33 -17.76
CA PRO A 36 5.62 54.29 -18.46
C PRO A 36 4.21 53.74 -18.59
N ALA A 37 3.24 54.53 -18.16
CA ALA A 37 1.85 54.38 -18.52
C ALA A 37 1.70 54.61 -20.03
N ALA A 38 1.34 53.56 -20.76
CA ALA A 38 0.87 53.67 -22.13
C ALA A 38 -0.37 52.76 -22.28
N SER A 39 -1.51 53.42 -22.26
CA SER A 39 -2.78 52.96 -22.80
C SER A 39 -2.65 52.74 -24.31
N VAL A 40 -2.96 51.55 -24.82
CA VAL A 40 -3.57 51.38 -26.16
C VAL A 40 -4.39 50.09 -26.15
N ASP A 41 -5.68 50.24 -26.48
CA ASP A 41 -6.61 49.21 -26.90
C ASP A 41 -6.02 48.24 -27.92
N SER A 42 -6.03 46.95 -27.63
CA SER A 42 -6.21 45.91 -28.66
C SER A 42 -6.82 44.68 -28.02
N ASP A 43 -8.09 44.47 -28.30
CA ASP A 43 -8.87 43.27 -28.08
C ASP A 43 -8.33 42.12 -28.97
N PRO A 44 -7.76 41.04 -28.42
CA PRO A 44 -7.71 39.78 -29.14
C PRO A 44 -8.88 38.95 -28.63
N THR A 45 -9.99 39.01 -29.37
CA THR A 45 -11.10 38.07 -29.24
C THR A 45 -10.56 36.65 -29.48
N PHE A 46 -10.10 36.01 -28.41
CA PHE A 46 -9.63 34.64 -28.41
C PHE A 46 -10.86 33.76 -28.30
N HIS A 47 -11.41 33.36 -29.45
CA HIS A 47 -12.36 32.27 -29.52
C HIS A 47 -11.67 30.99 -29.04
N SER A 48 -11.92 30.59 -27.79
CA SER A 48 -11.67 29.21 -27.37
C SER A 48 -12.53 28.31 -28.26
N PRO A 49 -11.95 27.38 -29.04
CA PRO A 49 -12.76 26.35 -29.65
C PRO A 49 -13.33 25.50 -28.52
N ALA A 50 -14.65 25.54 -28.37
CA ALA A 50 -15.40 24.58 -27.59
C ALA A 50 -15.21 23.19 -28.22
N GLY A 51 -14.12 22.54 -27.83
CA GLY A 51 -13.86 21.12 -28.04
C GLY A 51 -14.12 20.39 -26.74
N SER A 52 -15.39 20.30 -26.34
CA SER A 52 -15.86 19.33 -25.37
C SER A 52 -15.66 17.94 -25.96
N VAL A 53 -14.51 17.33 -25.68
CA VAL A 53 -14.25 15.92 -25.96
C VAL A 53 -14.25 15.21 -24.62
N ASP A 54 -15.30 14.41 -24.39
CA ASP A 54 -15.40 13.44 -23.30
C ASP A 54 -14.08 12.70 -23.16
N SER A 55 -13.37 12.95 -22.06
CA SER A 55 -12.07 12.31 -21.75
C SER A 55 -12.25 10.98 -21.01
N VAL A 56 -13.46 10.41 -21.06
CA VAL A 56 -13.78 9.06 -20.60
C VAL A 56 -13.73 8.17 -21.84
N ASP A 57 -12.52 7.76 -22.27
CA ASP A 57 -12.27 6.56 -23.09
C ASP A 57 -10.81 6.40 -23.62
N ILE A 58 -9.85 7.22 -23.20
CA ILE A 58 -8.48 7.21 -23.79
C ILE A 58 -7.49 6.25 -23.08
N LEU A 59 -7.93 5.28 -22.27
CA LEU A 59 -7.01 4.28 -21.66
C LEU A 59 -7.39 2.81 -21.82
N LEU A 60 -8.35 2.46 -22.69
CA LEU A 60 -8.69 1.04 -22.93
C LEU A 60 -8.71 0.60 -24.40
N ALA A 61 -8.31 1.45 -25.34
CA ALA A 61 -8.29 1.11 -26.77
C ALA A 61 -6.99 1.50 -27.49
N ASP A 62 -5.83 1.31 -26.86
CA ASP A 62 -4.59 1.26 -27.66
C ASP A 62 -4.67 -0.01 -28.53
N VAL A 63 -4.76 0.18 -29.85
CA VAL A 63 -4.82 -0.88 -30.88
C VAL A 63 -3.68 -1.89 -30.73
N ARG A 64 -2.58 -1.51 -30.07
CA ARG A 64 -1.47 -2.39 -29.71
C ARG A 64 -1.81 -3.42 -28.62
N TYR A 65 -2.78 -3.14 -27.76
CA TYR A 65 -3.25 -4.07 -26.73
C TYR A 65 -4.01 -5.25 -27.35
N ASP A 66 -4.83 -4.97 -28.36
CA ASP A 66 -5.65 -5.96 -29.06
C ASP A 66 -4.80 -6.90 -29.93
N GLU A 67 -3.70 -6.40 -30.50
CA GLU A 67 -2.77 -7.20 -31.30
C GLU A 67 -1.91 -8.16 -30.46
N LEU A 68 -1.46 -7.72 -29.27
CA LEU A 68 -0.83 -8.61 -28.27
C LEU A 68 -1.81 -9.68 -27.78
N TYR A 69 -3.10 -9.33 -27.63
CA TYR A 69 -4.15 -10.25 -27.22
C TYR A 69 -4.43 -11.35 -28.25
N ARG A 70 -4.40 -11.02 -29.55
CA ARG A 70 -4.59 -12.01 -30.63
C ARG A 70 -3.42 -12.97 -30.75
N ARG A 71 -2.17 -12.52 -30.56
CA ARG A 71 -0.96 -13.37 -30.69
C ARG A 71 -0.77 -14.36 -29.54
N LEU A 72 -1.35 -14.08 -28.37
CA LEU A 72 -1.14 -14.87 -27.16
C LEU A 72 -2.22 -15.91 -26.87
N ARG A 73 -3.22 -16.12 -27.74
CA ARG A 73 -4.23 -17.18 -27.55
C ARG A 73 -3.60 -18.56 -27.74
N PRO A 74 -3.46 -19.39 -26.69
CA PRO A 74 -3.23 -20.81 -26.86
C PRO A 74 -4.58 -21.45 -27.21
N THR A 75 -4.65 -22.20 -28.31
CA THR A 75 -5.80 -23.03 -28.66
C THR A 75 -5.97 -24.11 -27.59
N ARG A 76 -6.82 -23.86 -26.60
CA ARG A 76 -7.16 -24.84 -25.56
C ARG A 76 -8.26 -25.76 -26.08
N ASN A 77 -7.91 -27.01 -26.36
CA ASN A 77 -8.87 -28.10 -26.49
C ASN A 77 -9.49 -28.36 -25.12
N ILE A 78 -10.80 -28.14 -25.01
CA ILE A 78 -11.59 -28.39 -23.81
C ILE A 78 -12.16 -29.81 -23.94
N GLY A 79 -11.50 -30.78 -23.31
CA GLY A 79 -12.10 -32.08 -22.99
C GLY A 79 -12.76 -31.98 -21.62
N THR A 80 -14.08 -32.11 -21.57
CA THR A 80 -14.86 -32.24 -20.33
C THR A 80 -14.62 -33.61 -19.70
N GLN A 81 -14.03 -33.63 -18.50
CA GLN A 81 -13.97 -34.81 -17.63
C GLN A 81 -14.80 -34.53 -16.38
N THR A 82 -15.93 -35.22 -16.24
CA THR A 82 -16.74 -35.28 -15.03
C THR A 82 -16.39 -36.56 -14.28
N ASP A 83 -15.64 -36.44 -13.19
CA ASP A 83 -15.40 -37.54 -12.24
C ASP A 83 -16.29 -37.38 -11.01
N VAL A 84 -16.98 -38.46 -10.64
CA VAL A 84 -17.85 -38.57 -9.47
C VAL A 84 -16.99 -38.89 -8.25
N ALA A 85 -16.97 -37.98 -7.28
CA ALA A 85 -16.14 -38.11 -6.08
C ALA A 85 -16.74 -39.10 -5.07
N HIS A 86 -16.03 -40.18 -4.79
CA HIS A 86 -16.26 -41.02 -3.61
C HIS A 86 -15.69 -40.35 -2.34
N PRO A 87 -16.29 -40.56 -1.17
CA PRO A 87 -15.76 -40.06 0.10
C PRO A 87 -14.44 -40.79 0.41
N VAL A 88 -13.32 -40.08 0.21
CA VAL A 88 -11.98 -40.55 0.56
C VAL A 88 -11.73 -40.27 2.03
N GLU A 89 -11.51 -41.33 2.80
CA GLU A 89 -11.02 -41.27 4.17
C GLU A 89 -9.54 -40.84 4.14
N PRO A 90 -9.14 -39.72 4.76
CA PRO A 90 -7.74 -39.29 4.76
C PRO A 90 -6.92 -40.20 5.69
N LEU A 91 -6.09 -41.06 5.09
CA LEU A 91 -5.31 -42.10 5.78
C LEU A 91 -4.10 -41.56 6.57
N VAL A 92 -3.87 -40.25 6.60
CA VAL A 92 -2.64 -39.66 7.15
C VAL A 92 -2.98 -38.43 8.01
N PRO A 93 -2.66 -38.44 9.32
CA PRO A 93 -2.79 -37.24 10.15
C PRO A 93 -1.90 -36.11 9.59
N PRO A 94 -2.34 -34.84 9.67
CA PRO A 94 -1.54 -33.73 9.19
C PRO A 94 -0.18 -33.67 9.92
N PRO A 95 0.89 -33.24 9.23
CA PRO A 95 2.23 -33.17 9.81
C PRO A 95 2.27 -32.24 11.04
N ASP A 96 3.02 -32.65 12.07
CA ASP A 96 3.23 -31.92 13.33
C ASP A 96 3.60 -30.46 13.08
N GLY A 97 2.73 -29.53 13.49
CA GLY A 97 3.00 -28.09 13.47
C GLY A 97 1.81 -27.20 13.08
N ASP A 98 0.77 -27.75 12.47
CA ASP A 98 -0.47 -27.02 12.20
C ASP A 98 -1.47 -27.25 13.35
N ASP A 99 -1.84 -26.17 14.04
CA ASP A 99 -2.85 -26.15 15.11
C ASP A 99 -4.23 -26.40 14.46
N THR A 100 -4.51 -27.68 14.25
CA THR A 100 -5.70 -28.17 13.57
C THR A 100 -6.80 -28.36 14.60
N VAL A 101 -7.89 -27.63 14.45
CA VAL A 101 -9.08 -27.77 15.28
C VAL A 101 -10.14 -28.51 14.47
N TYR A 102 -10.59 -29.65 14.98
CA TYR A 102 -11.68 -30.42 14.39
C TYR A 102 -13.01 -29.96 14.99
N VAL A 103 -13.92 -29.50 14.14
CA VAL A 103 -15.27 -29.08 14.52
C VAL A 103 -16.23 -30.23 14.22
N VAL A 104 -16.86 -30.79 15.25
CA VAL A 104 -17.88 -31.84 15.12
C VAL A 104 -19.26 -31.20 15.24
N SER A 105 -20.09 -31.32 14.20
CA SER A 105 -21.40 -30.65 14.16
C SER A 105 -22.29 -31.09 15.34
N GLY A 106 -22.50 -30.22 16.32
CA GLY A 106 -23.32 -30.48 17.51
C GLY A 106 -22.58 -31.01 18.75
N SER A 107 -21.30 -31.38 18.63
CA SER A 107 -20.51 -31.97 19.74
C SER A 107 -19.33 -31.09 20.19
N GLY A 108 -19.07 -29.96 19.51
CA GLY A 108 -18.05 -28.99 19.89
C GLY A 108 -16.78 -29.06 19.03
N THR A 109 -15.67 -28.56 19.58
CA THR A 109 -14.36 -28.49 18.91
C THR A 109 -13.30 -29.26 19.68
N THR A 110 -12.42 -29.99 19.01
CA THR A 110 -11.29 -30.72 19.62
C THR A 110 -10.02 -30.58 18.77
N HIS A 111 -8.84 -30.65 19.39
CA HIS A 111 -7.55 -30.64 18.70
C HIS A 111 -7.09 -32.05 18.31
N ASP A 112 -7.80 -33.09 18.74
CA ASP A 112 -7.47 -34.48 18.46
C ASP A 112 -8.48 -35.10 17.49
N TRP A 113 -7.97 -35.64 16.39
CA TRP A 113 -8.78 -36.34 15.39
C TRP A 113 -9.49 -37.56 15.96
N ALA A 114 -8.82 -38.34 16.81
CA ALA A 114 -9.42 -39.57 17.36
C ALA A 114 -10.64 -39.24 18.22
N SER A 115 -10.53 -38.19 19.04
CA SER A 115 -11.64 -37.62 19.81
C SER A 115 -12.75 -37.07 18.91
N ALA A 116 -12.41 -36.40 17.80
CA ALA A 116 -13.39 -35.86 16.86
C ALA A 116 -14.19 -36.97 16.15
N ALA A 117 -13.48 -37.99 15.68
CA ALA A 117 -14.05 -39.15 14.99
C ALA A 117 -14.95 -39.97 15.93
N THR A 118 -14.54 -40.17 17.19
CA THR A 118 -15.35 -40.89 18.19
C THR A 118 -16.61 -40.12 18.57
N SER A 119 -16.56 -38.77 18.52
CA SER A 119 -17.69 -37.90 18.82
C SER A 119 -18.67 -37.73 17.66
N GLN A 120 -18.39 -38.33 16.50
CA GLN A 120 -19.24 -38.24 15.32
C GLN A 120 -20.37 -39.28 15.37
N HIS A 121 -21.61 -38.81 15.53
CA HIS A 121 -22.80 -39.65 15.42
C HIS A 121 -23.35 -39.70 13.99
N ARG A 122 -24.24 -40.67 13.71
CA ARG A 122 -24.85 -40.85 12.39
C ARG A 122 -25.56 -39.56 11.94
N GLY A 123 -25.09 -38.96 10.86
CA GLY A 123 -25.60 -37.68 10.32
C GLY A 123 -24.81 -36.44 10.73
N GLN A 124 -23.82 -36.56 11.62
CA GLN A 124 -22.87 -35.49 11.92
C GLN A 124 -21.67 -35.55 10.97
N HIS A 125 -21.04 -34.41 10.73
CA HIS A 125 -19.81 -34.29 9.95
C HIS A 125 -18.72 -33.62 10.78
N VAL A 126 -17.47 -34.02 10.53
CA VAL A 126 -16.29 -33.45 11.15
C VAL A 126 -15.57 -32.59 10.12
N VAL A 127 -15.33 -31.32 10.46
CA VAL A 127 -14.58 -30.39 9.60
C VAL A 127 -13.25 -30.10 10.27
N ALA A 128 -12.15 -30.42 9.59
CA ALA A 128 -10.83 -29.97 9.99
C ALA A 128 -10.67 -28.48 9.66
N SER A 129 -10.51 -27.64 10.67
CA SER A 129 -10.21 -26.22 10.56
C SER A 129 -8.77 -25.99 10.98
N THR A 130 -7.87 -25.84 10.02
CA THR A 130 -6.47 -25.50 10.29
C THR A 130 -6.35 -23.99 10.49
N THR A 131 -6.13 -23.56 11.74
CA THR A 131 -5.69 -22.19 11.99
C THR A 131 -4.19 -22.12 11.76
N ARG A 132 -3.79 -21.75 10.55
CA ARG A 132 -2.38 -21.46 10.26
C ARG A 132 -1.99 -20.24 11.10
N HIS A 133 -1.27 -20.47 12.20
CA HIS A 133 -0.61 -19.41 12.94
C HIS A 133 0.35 -18.74 11.98
N LYS A 134 -0.05 -17.59 11.44
CA LYS A 134 0.86 -16.76 10.66
C LYS A 134 1.96 -16.36 11.62
N HIS A 135 3.14 -16.98 11.48
CA HIS A 135 4.34 -16.58 12.18
C HIS A 135 4.41 -15.06 12.05
N LYS A 136 4.17 -14.34 13.15
CA LYS A 136 4.23 -12.88 13.13
C LYS A 136 5.68 -12.60 12.78
N PRO A 137 6.00 -12.11 11.56
CA PRO A 137 7.38 -11.79 11.25
C PRO A 137 7.83 -10.86 12.36
N HIS A 138 8.94 -11.23 13.03
CA HIS A 138 9.50 -10.45 14.12
C HIS A 138 9.49 -8.99 13.65
N ARG A 139 8.81 -8.11 14.40
CA ARG A 139 8.66 -6.69 14.02
C ARG A 139 10.03 -6.24 13.53
N ASP A 140 10.08 -5.90 12.25
CA ASP A 140 11.31 -5.58 11.59
C ASP A 140 11.86 -4.32 12.26
N ARG A 141 12.77 -4.54 13.21
CA ARG A 141 13.39 -3.50 14.05
C ARG A 141 14.18 -2.51 13.21
N THR A 142 14.38 -2.80 11.91
CA THR A 142 15.04 -1.90 10.97
C THR A 142 14.20 -0.67 10.65
N LYS A 143 12.88 -0.67 10.86
CA LYS A 143 12.02 0.47 10.54
C LYS A 143 12.06 1.50 11.66
N ALA A 144 12.92 2.51 11.54
CA ALA A 144 13.04 3.59 12.53
C ALA A 144 11.98 4.69 12.37
N HIS A 145 11.47 4.91 11.15
CA HIS A 145 10.50 5.97 10.85
C HIS A 145 9.31 5.42 10.07
N VAL A 146 8.16 6.07 10.17
CA VAL A 146 6.93 5.72 9.45
C VAL A 146 6.39 6.96 8.75
N VAL A 147 6.10 6.82 7.47
CA VAL A 147 5.34 7.80 6.68
C VAL A 147 3.87 7.43 6.75
N VAL A 148 3.03 8.34 7.20
CA VAL A 148 1.57 8.18 7.27
C VAL A 148 0.96 9.16 6.27
N ILE A 149 0.40 8.68 5.17
CA ILE A 149 -0.23 9.53 4.14
C ILE A 149 -1.74 9.67 4.32
N VAL A 150 -2.38 8.71 4.99
CA VAL A 150 -3.76 8.81 5.46
C VAL A 150 -3.77 8.48 6.95
N GLY A 151 -4.00 9.49 7.79
CA GLY A 151 -3.90 9.45 9.25
C GLY A 151 -4.20 10.80 9.92
N ARG A 152 -4.04 10.93 11.25
CA ARG A 152 -4.38 12.14 12.02
C ARG A 152 -3.21 12.65 12.90
N PRO A 153 -2.54 13.74 12.51
CA PRO A 153 -2.41 14.22 11.14
C PRO A 153 -1.50 13.29 10.30
N PRO A 154 -1.56 13.36 8.96
CA PRO A 154 -0.57 12.72 8.09
C PRO A 154 0.82 13.37 8.26
N GLY A 155 1.89 12.59 8.14
CA GLY A 155 3.25 13.08 8.34
C GLY A 155 4.32 11.99 8.38
N VAL A 156 5.50 12.37 8.87
CA VAL A 156 6.64 11.46 9.10
C VAL A 156 6.95 11.42 10.59
N TYR A 157 6.93 10.22 11.16
CA TYR A 157 7.03 10.01 12.60
C TYR A 157 8.09 8.96 12.93
N PRO A 158 8.71 9.03 14.13
CA PRO A 158 9.42 7.89 14.69
C PRO A 158 8.46 6.69 14.80
N SER A 159 8.96 5.47 14.56
CA SER A 159 8.12 4.26 14.60
C SER A 159 7.46 4.01 15.96
N THR A 160 8.03 4.54 17.04
CA THR A 160 7.50 4.46 18.41
C THR A 160 6.25 5.31 18.61
N GLU A 161 6.11 6.41 17.87
CA GLU A 161 5.03 7.39 18.00
C GLU A 161 4.00 7.27 16.88
N ALA A 162 4.39 6.70 15.73
CA ALA A 162 3.57 6.65 14.53
C ALA A 162 2.19 6.03 14.72
N ALA A 163 2.04 5.08 15.66
CA ALA A 163 0.77 4.42 15.93
C ALA A 163 -0.34 5.39 16.33
N GLU A 164 -0.02 6.48 17.02
CA GLU A 164 -0.98 7.51 17.42
C GLU A 164 -1.62 8.20 16.21
N HIS A 165 -0.93 8.20 15.06
CA HIS A 165 -1.36 8.89 13.86
C HIS A 165 -2.16 8.02 12.88
N TYR A 166 -2.16 6.69 13.02
CA TYR A 166 -2.94 5.80 12.14
C TYR A 166 -3.89 4.87 12.90
N SER A 167 -3.70 4.68 14.20
CA SER A 167 -4.56 3.82 15.00
C SER A 167 -5.98 4.40 15.09
N GLY A 168 -6.98 3.54 14.95
CA GLY A 168 -8.40 3.94 14.99
C GLY A 168 -8.91 4.65 13.73
N ILE A 169 -8.07 4.85 12.71
CA ILE A 169 -8.47 5.48 11.45
C ILE A 169 -8.75 4.39 10.43
N SER A 170 -10.02 4.29 10.01
CA SER A 170 -10.42 3.35 8.97
C SER A 170 -9.74 3.70 7.65
N GLY A 171 -9.06 2.73 7.03
CA GLY A 171 -8.33 2.94 5.78
C GLY A 171 -7.06 3.78 5.93
N ALA A 172 -6.47 3.84 7.14
CA ALA A 172 -5.17 4.48 7.30
C ALA A 172 -4.10 3.81 6.43
N ILE A 173 -3.24 4.64 5.83
CA ILE A 173 -2.18 4.18 4.90
C ILE A 173 -0.87 4.74 5.38
N TYR A 174 0.04 3.82 5.68
CA TYR A 174 1.36 4.12 6.21
C TYR A 174 2.39 3.10 5.75
N GLN A 175 3.66 3.52 5.73
CA GLN A 175 4.79 2.68 5.35
C GLN A 175 6.00 3.01 6.24
N GLY A 176 6.65 1.98 6.77
CA GLY A 176 7.89 2.14 7.54
C GLY A 176 9.13 2.22 6.65
N PHE A 177 10.10 3.02 7.09
CA PHE A 177 11.37 3.32 6.44
C PHE A 177 12.52 3.16 7.44
N PRO A 178 13.72 2.81 6.98
CA PRO A 178 14.86 2.55 7.86
C PRO A 178 15.41 3.80 8.53
N ASP A 179 15.30 4.95 7.87
CA ASP A 179 15.85 6.22 8.35
C ASP A 179 14.92 7.40 8.01
N ARG A 180 15.14 8.53 8.70
CA ARG A 180 14.32 9.74 8.55
C ARG A 180 14.43 10.37 7.17
N ALA A 181 15.63 10.36 6.58
CA ALA A 181 15.87 11.03 5.30
C ALA A 181 15.08 10.34 4.18
N SER A 182 15.14 9.01 4.12
CA SER A 182 14.33 8.19 3.19
C SER A 182 12.83 8.41 3.39
N ALA A 183 12.37 8.46 4.65
CA ALA A 183 10.97 8.72 4.97
C ALA A 183 10.50 10.11 4.49
N VAL A 184 11.32 11.15 4.69
CA VAL A 184 11.03 12.52 4.24
C VAL A 184 11.00 12.62 2.71
N VAL A 185 11.89 11.93 2.01
CA VAL A 185 11.87 11.86 0.54
C VAL A 185 10.57 11.23 0.04
N ALA A 186 10.19 10.08 0.59
CA ALA A 186 8.94 9.40 0.24
C ALA A 186 7.70 10.27 0.54
N TRP A 187 7.67 10.93 1.71
CA TRP A 187 6.61 11.87 2.07
C TRP A 187 6.48 13.04 1.10
N ASN A 188 7.60 13.67 0.74
CA ASN A 188 7.61 14.78 -0.20
C ASN A 188 7.13 14.34 -1.60
N ALA A 189 7.52 13.15 -2.05
CA ALA A 189 7.05 12.56 -3.30
C ALA A 189 5.53 12.30 -3.27
N ALA A 190 5.02 11.68 -2.19
CA ALA A 190 3.58 11.46 -2.01
C ALA A 190 2.80 12.78 -2.00
N ARG A 191 3.32 13.81 -1.32
CA ARG A 191 2.70 15.15 -1.30
C ARG A 191 2.70 15.81 -2.68
N ALA A 192 3.79 15.72 -3.43
CA ALA A 192 3.89 16.26 -4.78
C ALA A 192 2.90 15.59 -5.76
N GLN A 193 2.58 14.32 -5.52
CA GLN A 193 1.58 13.55 -6.29
C GLN A 193 0.14 13.73 -5.80
N GLY A 194 -0.10 14.53 -4.75
CA GLY A 194 -1.45 14.71 -4.20
C GLY A 194 -2.01 13.46 -3.52
N LEU A 195 -1.13 12.57 -3.03
CA LEU A 195 -1.52 11.34 -2.33
C LEU A 195 -1.73 11.54 -0.82
N VAL A 196 -1.38 12.71 -0.29
CA VAL A 196 -1.52 13.00 1.14
C VAL A 196 -2.96 13.39 1.45
N GLY A 197 -3.56 12.69 2.42
CA GLY A 197 -4.89 12.97 2.94
C GLY A 197 -4.99 14.25 3.76
N SER A 198 -6.19 14.52 4.25
CA SER A 198 -6.45 15.66 5.15
C SER A 198 -5.92 15.42 6.56
N ALA A 199 -5.76 16.51 7.33
CA ALA A 199 -5.36 16.45 8.74
C ALA A 199 -6.31 15.62 9.63
N ASP A 200 -7.57 15.44 9.20
CA ASP A 200 -8.59 14.69 9.92
C ASP A 200 -8.59 13.17 9.60
N GLY A 201 -7.62 12.69 8.80
CA GLY A 201 -7.52 11.28 8.43
C GLY A 201 -8.37 10.88 7.22
N ARG A 202 -8.98 11.82 6.50
CA ARG A 202 -9.65 11.51 5.22
C ARG A 202 -8.64 11.34 4.10
N ALA A 203 -8.88 10.38 3.21
CA ALA A 203 -8.12 10.16 1.99
C ALA A 203 -8.13 11.41 1.08
N PRO A 204 -7.11 11.58 0.21
CA PRO A 204 -7.10 12.65 -0.78
C PRO A 204 -8.30 12.54 -1.73
N GLN A 205 -8.90 13.67 -2.12
CA GLN A 205 -10.05 13.70 -3.03
C GLN A 205 -9.70 13.38 -4.48
N SER A 206 -8.46 13.64 -4.90
CA SER A 206 -8.02 13.47 -6.29
C SER A 206 -6.57 13.00 -6.36
N PRO A 207 -6.28 11.78 -5.86
CA PRO A 207 -4.93 11.21 -5.93
C PRO A 207 -4.48 11.04 -7.40
N ARG A 208 -3.22 11.38 -7.69
CA ARG A 208 -2.63 11.15 -9.02
C ARG A 208 -1.77 9.89 -8.99
N PHE A 209 -2.38 8.79 -9.42
CA PHE A 209 -1.71 7.50 -9.52
C PHE A 209 -0.80 7.43 -10.75
N HIS A 210 0.29 6.70 -10.63
CA HIS A 210 1.30 6.44 -11.66
C HIS A 210 1.57 4.93 -11.75
N PRO A 211 0.59 4.12 -12.18
CA PRO A 211 0.78 2.69 -12.34
C PRO A 211 1.92 2.40 -13.34
N ILE A 212 2.70 1.37 -13.05
CA ILE A 212 3.81 0.91 -13.87
C ILE A 212 3.27 0.42 -15.21
N ASN A 213 3.92 0.83 -16.29
CA ASN A 213 3.62 0.35 -17.64
C ASN A 213 3.90 -1.16 -17.77
N ILE A 214 2.84 -1.96 -17.73
CA ILE A 214 2.90 -3.42 -17.83
C ILE A 214 3.36 -3.94 -19.19
N ALA A 215 3.39 -3.10 -20.23
CA ALA A 215 3.98 -3.47 -21.52
C ALA A 215 5.52 -3.57 -21.44
N SER A 216 6.14 -2.92 -20.45
CA SER A 216 7.58 -3.03 -20.23
C SER A 216 7.95 -4.41 -19.68
N THR A 217 8.92 -5.06 -20.32
CA THR A 217 9.50 -6.31 -19.82
C THR A 217 10.55 -6.10 -18.73
N VAL A 218 11.06 -4.88 -18.60
CA VAL A 218 12.09 -4.48 -17.65
C VAL A 218 11.44 -3.76 -16.47
N ALA A 219 11.86 -4.09 -15.26
CA ALA A 219 11.40 -3.41 -14.05
C ALA A 219 11.82 -1.93 -14.11
N PRO A 220 10.91 -0.98 -13.85
CA PRO A 220 11.28 0.44 -13.83
C PRO A 220 12.24 0.72 -12.67
N THR A 221 12.96 1.84 -12.73
CA THR A 221 13.69 2.39 -11.58
C THR A 221 12.74 2.55 -10.39
N PRO A 222 13.15 2.18 -9.16
CA PRO A 222 12.31 2.37 -7.97
C PRO A 222 11.83 3.82 -7.84
N SER A 223 10.55 4.00 -7.57
CA SER A 223 10.01 5.33 -7.24
C SER A 223 10.59 5.84 -5.93
N LEU A 224 10.54 7.16 -5.73
CA LEU A 224 10.96 7.80 -4.47
C LEU A 224 10.12 7.36 -3.25
N MET A 225 8.96 6.75 -3.49
CA MET A 225 8.06 6.23 -2.44
C MET A 225 8.25 4.73 -2.19
N SER A 226 9.05 4.03 -2.99
CA SER A 226 9.40 2.63 -2.73
C SER A 226 10.19 2.53 -1.42
N SER A 227 10.01 1.45 -0.68
CA SER A 227 10.85 1.20 0.50
C SER A 227 12.31 1.07 0.03
N PRO A 228 13.24 1.83 0.60
CA PRO A 228 14.65 1.62 0.34
C PRO A 228 15.06 0.25 0.89
N GLY A 229 16.04 -0.40 0.25
CA GLY A 229 16.64 -1.64 0.73
C GLY A 229 16.47 -2.84 -0.19
N ARG A 230 16.77 -4.03 0.34
CA ARG A 230 16.85 -5.28 -0.43
C ARG A 230 15.48 -5.87 -0.79
N GLU A 231 14.42 -5.44 -0.12
CA GLU A 231 13.08 -5.99 -0.26
C GLU A 231 12.16 -5.05 -1.05
N ARG A 232 12.55 -4.75 -2.29
CA ARG A 232 11.62 -4.10 -3.22
C ARG A 232 10.45 -5.05 -3.47
N ARG A 233 9.23 -4.58 -3.26
CA ARG A 233 8.00 -5.30 -3.59
C ARG A 233 7.22 -4.55 -4.66
N PHE A 234 6.48 -5.31 -5.44
CA PHE A 234 5.55 -4.84 -6.45
C PHE A 234 4.15 -5.22 -6.02
N TYR A 235 3.20 -4.30 -6.15
CA TYR A 235 1.85 -4.42 -5.64
C TYR A 235 0.88 -4.43 -6.82
N CYS A 236 0.20 -5.55 -7.04
CA CYS A 236 -0.87 -5.66 -8.03
C CYS A 236 -2.19 -5.33 -7.35
N VAL A 237 -2.87 -4.28 -7.81
CA VAL A 237 -4.26 -3.99 -7.47
C VAL A 237 -5.12 -4.51 -8.62
N TYR A 238 -5.83 -5.61 -8.40
CA TYR A 238 -6.73 -6.18 -9.40
C TYR A 238 -8.11 -5.49 -9.33
N ARG A 239 -8.61 -5.23 -8.12
CA ARG A 239 -9.88 -4.53 -7.91
C ARG A 239 -9.69 -3.42 -6.89
N GLY A 240 -10.08 -2.20 -7.23
CA GLY A 240 -9.83 -1.01 -6.41
C GLY A 240 -10.27 0.27 -7.11
N VAL A 241 -9.96 1.42 -6.51
CA VAL A 241 -10.18 2.75 -7.09
C VAL A 241 -9.38 2.93 -8.39
N GLU A 242 -8.14 2.47 -8.41
CA GLU A 242 -7.28 2.51 -9.60
C GLU A 242 -6.51 1.18 -9.75
N PRO A 243 -7.06 0.18 -10.46
CA PRO A 243 -6.36 -1.08 -10.69
C PRO A 243 -5.07 -0.88 -11.48
N GLY A 244 -4.03 -1.63 -11.13
CA GLY A 244 -2.72 -1.44 -11.74
C GLY A 244 -1.58 -2.17 -11.02
N LEU A 245 -0.37 -1.93 -11.49
CA LEU A 245 0.87 -2.43 -10.88
C LEU A 245 1.65 -1.26 -10.30
N TYR A 246 2.02 -1.33 -9.02
CA TYR A 246 2.70 -0.26 -8.30
C TYR A 246 4.00 -0.77 -7.66
N ASP A 247 4.97 0.12 -7.41
CA ASP A 247 6.19 -0.22 -6.66
C ASP A 247 6.27 0.42 -5.26
N SER A 248 5.19 1.07 -4.82
CA SER A 248 5.07 1.62 -3.47
C SER A 248 3.81 1.09 -2.78
N SER A 249 3.97 0.67 -1.51
CA SER A 249 2.80 0.29 -0.71
C SER A 249 1.88 1.47 -0.43
N LEU A 250 2.43 2.68 -0.30
CA LEU A 250 1.66 3.91 -0.08
C LEU A 250 0.66 4.15 -1.22
N GLU A 251 1.17 4.13 -2.46
CA GLU A 251 0.36 4.35 -3.65
C GLU A 251 -0.66 3.21 -3.87
N SER A 252 -0.21 1.96 -3.75
CA SER A 252 -1.11 0.79 -3.87
C SER A 252 -2.21 0.77 -2.81
N GLY A 253 -1.90 1.26 -1.60
CA GLY A 253 -2.83 1.43 -0.48
C GLY A 253 -4.02 2.31 -0.86
N LEU A 254 -3.72 3.46 -1.45
CA LEU A 254 -4.73 4.40 -1.93
C LEU A 254 -5.48 3.84 -3.14
N ALA A 255 -4.76 3.20 -4.06
CA ALA A 255 -5.34 2.63 -5.26
C ALA A 255 -6.34 1.50 -4.96
N HIS A 256 -6.16 0.72 -3.88
CA HIS A 256 -7.16 -0.25 -3.45
C HIS A 256 -8.25 0.38 -2.55
N GLY A 257 -7.97 1.53 -1.93
CA GLY A 257 -8.96 2.47 -1.37
C GLY A 257 -9.81 1.96 -0.22
N GLY A 258 -9.41 0.88 0.48
CA GLY A 258 -10.23 0.27 1.54
C GLY A 258 -11.64 -0.16 1.10
N VAL A 259 -11.89 -0.22 -0.22
CA VAL A 259 -13.21 -0.47 -0.77
C VAL A 259 -13.59 -1.93 -0.57
N ARG A 260 -14.85 -2.19 -0.24
CA ARG A 260 -15.35 -3.56 -0.05
C ARG A 260 -15.17 -4.36 -1.35
N GLY A 261 -14.50 -5.50 -1.26
CA GLY A 261 -14.23 -6.35 -2.42
C GLY A 261 -13.01 -5.96 -3.24
N ALA A 262 -12.21 -5.00 -2.78
CA ALA A 262 -10.89 -4.75 -3.33
C ALA A 262 -10.01 -6.01 -3.22
N VAL A 263 -9.22 -6.28 -4.25
CA VAL A 263 -8.33 -7.44 -4.33
C VAL A 263 -6.96 -6.95 -4.75
N HIS A 264 -5.96 -7.23 -3.93
CA HIS A 264 -4.56 -6.89 -4.22
C HIS A 264 -3.63 -8.02 -3.75
N GLU A 265 -2.44 -8.07 -4.33
CA GLU A 265 -1.37 -9.02 -4.00
C GLU A 265 -0.02 -8.31 -4.11
N SER A 266 0.97 -8.76 -3.34
CA SER A 266 2.34 -8.21 -3.42
C SER A 266 3.35 -9.29 -3.76
N PHE A 267 4.36 -8.93 -4.55
CA PHE A 267 5.36 -9.83 -5.09
C PHE A 267 6.75 -9.21 -4.95
N GLU A 268 7.78 -10.04 -4.77
CA GLU A 268 9.18 -9.58 -4.73
C GLU A 268 9.76 -9.36 -6.13
N GLN A 269 9.23 -10.08 -7.13
CA GLN A 269 9.74 -10.03 -8.50
C GLN A 269 8.76 -9.32 -9.44
N TYR A 270 9.26 -8.31 -10.15
CA TYR A 270 8.49 -7.53 -11.14
C TYR A 270 7.83 -8.43 -12.19
N LYS A 271 8.60 -9.36 -12.77
CA LYS A 271 8.12 -10.28 -13.82
C LYS A 271 6.90 -11.07 -13.35
N THR A 272 6.95 -11.62 -12.14
CA THR A 272 5.85 -12.38 -11.54
C THR A 272 4.62 -11.52 -11.33
N ALA A 273 4.79 -10.31 -10.78
CA ALA A 273 3.70 -9.34 -10.59
C ALA A 273 3.04 -8.95 -11.91
N ARG A 274 3.86 -8.60 -12.91
CA ARG A 274 3.42 -8.26 -14.27
C ARG A 274 2.65 -9.41 -14.92
N ASP A 275 3.19 -10.62 -14.92
CA ASP A 275 2.56 -11.78 -15.56
C ASP A 275 1.24 -12.16 -14.88
N LYS A 276 1.16 -11.98 -13.55
CA LYS A 276 -0.08 -12.15 -12.78
C LYS A 276 -1.13 -11.12 -13.17
N LEU A 277 -0.76 -9.84 -13.24
CA LEU A 277 -1.69 -8.78 -13.63
C LEU A 277 -2.17 -8.95 -15.08
N VAL A 278 -1.25 -9.23 -16.03
CA VAL A 278 -1.60 -9.51 -17.43
C VAL A 278 -2.59 -10.67 -17.53
N ARG A 279 -2.36 -11.76 -16.77
CA ARG A 279 -3.30 -12.89 -16.71
C ARG A 279 -4.67 -12.50 -16.15
N ALA A 280 -4.71 -11.70 -15.09
CA ALA A 280 -5.96 -11.20 -14.50
C ALA A 280 -6.74 -10.33 -15.50
N ILE A 281 -6.04 -9.48 -16.28
CA ILE A 281 -6.65 -8.67 -17.34
C ILE A 281 -7.25 -9.59 -18.42
N SER A 282 -6.51 -10.60 -18.87
CA SER A 282 -7.02 -11.58 -19.85
C SER A 282 -8.25 -12.37 -19.37
N ARG A 283 -8.44 -12.46 -18.05
CA ARG A 283 -9.61 -13.11 -17.44
C ARG A 283 -10.73 -12.14 -17.09
N ARG A 284 -10.57 -10.83 -17.35
CA ARG A 284 -11.50 -9.77 -16.93
C ARG A 284 -11.73 -9.72 -15.41
N GLU A 285 -10.70 -10.10 -14.64
CA GLU A 285 -10.71 -10.04 -13.18
C GLU A 285 -10.33 -8.63 -12.67
N VAL A 286 -9.79 -7.77 -13.54
CA VAL A 286 -9.38 -6.40 -13.22
C VAL A 286 -10.56 -5.45 -13.34
N GLN A 287 -10.90 -4.73 -12.26
CA GLN A 287 -12.11 -3.89 -12.20
C GLN A 287 -11.90 -2.63 -11.36
N THR A 288 -12.25 -1.47 -11.92
CA THR A 288 -12.33 -0.21 -11.19
C THR A 288 -13.60 -0.17 -10.34
N ILE A 289 -13.47 0.20 -9.08
CA ILE A 289 -14.58 0.38 -8.14
C ILE A 289 -14.64 1.86 -7.78
N PRO A 290 -15.75 2.57 -8.03
CA PRO A 290 -15.86 3.98 -7.68
C PRO A 290 -15.72 4.16 -6.17
N SER A 291 -14.96 5.18 -5.76
CA SER A 291 -14.91 5.63 -4.38
C SER A 291 -16.29 6.16 -3.98
N GLN A 292 -16.87 5.62 -2.91
CA GLN A 292 -18.10 6.14 -2.30
C GLN A 292 -17.83 7.34 -1.41
#